data_AF-A0A6A7LW96-F1
#
_entry.id   AF-A0A6A7LW96-F1
#
_cell.length_a   1.000
_cell.length_b   1.000
_cell.length_c   1.000
_cell.angle_alpha   90.00
_cell.angle_beta   90.00
_cell.angle_gamma   90.00
#
_symmetry.space_group_name_H-M   'P 1'
#
loop_
_entity.id
_entity.type
_entity.pdbx_description
1 polymer ?
#
loop_
_entity_poly.entity_id
_entity_poly.type
_entity_poly.pdbx_seq_one_letter_code
_entity_poly.pdbx_strand_id
1 'polypeptide(L)' 'DVRALRERLGLSQEAFAERFHLSLRTIQDWEQQRRVPEGPARILLQVIEHDPQAVERALAGSSA' A
#
# COMPACT_ATOMS: atom_id res chain seq x y z
N ASP A 1 -3.43 -10.68 -0.53
CA ASP A 1 -2.61 -10.62 0.71
C ASP A 1 -1.67 -9.43 0.58
N VAL A 2 -1.62 -8.55 1.59
CA VAL A 2 -0.79 -7.33 1.56
C VAL A 2 0.69 -7.68 1.45
N ARG A 3 1.14 -8.74 2.15
CA ARG A 3 2.53 -9.18 2.08
C ARG A 3 2.91 -9.61 0.67
N ALA A 4 2.10 -10.48 0.07
CA ALA A 4 2.34 -10.98 -1.28
C ALA A 4 2.32 -9.84 -2.32
N LEU A 5 1.41 -8.86 -2.19
CA LEU A 5 1.40 -7.68 -3.04
C LEU A 5 2.70 -6.88 -2.90
N ARG A 6 3.13 -6.57 -1.67
CA ARG A 6 4.37 -5.85 -1.41
C ARG A 6 5.59 -6.58 -1.96
N GLU A 7 5.68 -7.89 -1.76
CA GLU A 7 6.79 -8.73 -2.23
C GLU A 7 6.84 -8.80 -3.75
N ARG A 8 5.68 -8.87 -4.43
CA ARG A 8 5.61 -8.77 -5.91
C ARG A 8 6.16 -7.46 -6.44
N LEU A 9 6.05 -6.38 -5.67
CA LEU A 9 6.61 -5.07 -6.02
C LEU A 9 8.10 -4.94 -5.62
N GLY A 10 8.68 -5.94 -4.94
CA GLY A 10 10.08 -5.92 -4.52
C GLY A 10 10.40 -4.92 -3.41
N LEU A 11 9.42 -4.57 -2.57
CA LEU A 11 9.54 -3.50 -1.57
C LEU A 11 9.69 -4.06 -0.14
N SER A 12 10.47 -3.37 0.70
CA SER A 12 10.40 -3.54 2.15
C SER A 12 9.08 -2.99 2.70
N GLN A 13 8.75 -3.31 3.96
CA GLN A 13 7.54 -2.77 4.60
C GLN A 13 7.57 -1.24 4.66
N GLU A 14 8.73 -0.67 4.98
CA GLU A 14 8.99 0.78 5.02
C GLU A 14 8.82 1.39 3.63
N ALA A 15 9.47 0.83 2.60
CA ALA A 15 9.38 1.35 1.25
C ALA A 15 7.95 1.28 0.69
N PHE A 16 7.18 0.23 1.01
CA PHE A 16 5.77 0.14 0.62
C PHE A 16 4.90 1.17 1.35
N ALA A 17 5.13 1.33 2.66
CA ALA A 17 4.43 2.32 3.48
C ALA A 17 4.67 3.75 2.95
N GLU A 18 5.92 4.12 2.72
CA GLU A 18 6.31 5.42 2.17
C GLU A 18 5.73 5.65 0.78
N ARG A 19 5.90 4.68 -0.14
CA ARG A 19 5.47 4.80 -1.54
C ARG A 19 3.96 5.03 -1.69
N PHE A 20 3.16 4.48 -0.79
CA PHE A 20 1.69 4.55 -0.87
C PHE A 20 1.06 5.36 0.28
N HIS A 21 1.85 6.15 1.00
CA HIS A 21 1.41 7.05 2.07
C HIS A 21 0.60 6.34 3.17
N LEU A 22 1.04 5.14 3.54
CA LEU A 22 0.51 4.34 4.64
C LEU A 22 1.50 4.37 5.80
N SER A 23 1.03 4.19 7.04
CA SER A 23 1.97 4.05 8.15
C SER A 23 2.62 2.66 8.13
N LEU A 24 3.91 2.55 8.49
CA LEU A 24 4.58 1.26 8.68
C LEU A 24 3.78 0.34 9.61
N ARG A 25 3.20 0.91 10.67
CA ARG A 25 2.36 0.20 11.63
C ARG A 25 1.13 -0.42 10.97
N THR A 26 0.48 0.29 10.04
CA THR A 26 -0.66 -0.21 9.28
C THR A 26 -0.28 -1.41 8.44
N ILE A 27 0.86 -1.36 7.73
CA ILE A 27 1.36 -2.48 6.95
C ILE A 27 1.65 -3.70 7.84
N GLN A 28 2.31 -3.49 8.98
CA GLN A 28 2.59 -4.54 9.96
C GLN A 28 1.31 -5.17 10.52
N ASP A 29 0.32 -4.36 10.90
CA ASP A 29 -0.94 -4.86 11.44
C ASP A 29 -1.73 -5.68 10.40
N TRP A 30 -1.67 -5.30 9.12
CA TRP A 30 -2.29 -6.07 8.03
C TRP A 30 -1.54 -7.37 7.72
N GLU A 31 -0.22 -7.31 7.57
CA GLU A 31 0.60 -8.49 7.25
C GLU A 31 0.70 -9.52 8.38
N GLN A 32 0.42 -9.10 9.61
CA GLN A 32 0.33 -9.97 10.79
C GLN A 32 -1.12 -10.34 11.14
N GLN A 33 -2.09 -9.98 10.30
CA GLN A 33 -3.52 -10.27 10.48
C GLN A 33 -4.13 -9.72 11.78
N ARG A 34 -3.49 -8.72 12.40
CA ARG A 34 -4.02 -8.01 13.58
C ARG A 34 -5.19 -7.10 13.19
N ARG A 35 -5.17 -6.61 11.95
CA ARG A 35 -6.27 -5.88 11.31
C ARG A 35 -6.43 -6.36 9.88
N VAL A 36 -7.64 -6.25 9.35
CA VAL A 36 -7.93 -6.55 7.94
C VAL A 36 -8.18 -5.22 7.22
N PRO A 37 -7.60 -4.99 6.03
CA PRO A 37 -7.93 -3.81 5.24
C PRO A 37 -9.43 -3.82 4.90
N GLU A 38 -10.07 -2.67 5.06
CA GLU A 38 -11.49 -2.49 4.79
C GLU A 38 -11.78 -1.14 4.11
N GLY A 39 -12.97 -1.00 3.53
CA GLY A 39 -13.41 0.23 2.87
C GLY A 39 -12.37 0.78 1.87
N PRO A 40 -12.00 2.08 1.96
CA PRO A 40 -11.03 2.70 1.06
C PRO A 40 -9.67 2.00 0.99
N ALA A 41 -9.22 1.35 2.07
CA ALA A 41 -7.95 0.65 2.07
C ALA A 41 -7.95 -0.56 1.12
N ARG A 42 -9.08 -1.29 1.02
CA ARG A 42 -9.22 -2.38 0.03
C ARG A 42 -9.17 -1.87 -1.40
N ILE A 43 -9.86 -0.76 -1.67
CA ILE A 43 -9.88 -0.13 -2.98
C ILE A 43 -8.46 0.29 -3.36
N LEU A 44 -7.75 0.99 -2.46
CA LEU A 44 -6.36 1.40 -2.69
C LEU A 44 -5.46 0.19 -2.99
N LEU A 45 -5.55 -0.88 -2.18
CA LEU A 45 -4.74 -2.10 -2.40
C LEU A 45 -5.04 -2.77 -3.75
N GLN A 46 -6.30 -2.78 -4.19
CA GLN A 46 -6.68 -3.30 -5.51
C GLN A 46 -6.10 -2.44 -6.64
N VAL A 47 -6.15 -1.11 -6.50
CA VAL A 47 -5.56 -0.21 -7.49
C VAL A 47 -4.03 -0.40 -7.54
N ILE A 48 -3.36 -0.51 -6.38
CA ILE A 48 -1.92 -0.79 -6.30
C ILE A 48 -1.57 -2.13 -6.97
N GLU A 49 -2.43 -3.15 -6.80
CA GLU A 49 -2.22 -4.46 -7.41
C GLU A 49 -2.31 -4.43 -8.95
N HIS A 50 -3.20 -3.59 -9.50
CA HIS A 50 -3.42 -3.50 -10.94
C HIS A 50 -2.54 -2.47 -11.65
N ASP A 51 -2.37 -1.28 -11.05
CA ASP A 51 -1.59 -0.17 -11.61
C ASP A 51 -0.96 0.68 -10.47
N PRO A 52 0.17 0.24 -9.91
CA PRO A 52 0.86 1.00 -8.86
C PRO A 52 1.35 2.37 -9.36
N GLN A 53 1.67 2.49 -10.65
CA GLN A 53 2.12 3.76 -11.24
C GLN A 53 0.99 4.80 -11.35
N ALA A 54 -0.27 4.39 -11.52
CA ALA A 54 -1.40 5.30 -11.43
C ALA A 54 -1.52 5.94 -10.05
N VAL A 55 -1.33 5.15 -8.98
CA VAL A 55 -1.34 5.66 -7.60
C VAL A 55 -0.20 6.66 -7.39
N GLU A 56 1.00 6.32 -7.82
CA GLU A 56 2.17 7.22 -7.73
C GLU A 56 1.96 8.53 -8.46
N ARG A 57 1.45 8.49 -9.70
CA ARG A 57 1.13 9.70 -10.47
C ARG A 57 0.06 10.55 -9.80
N ALA A 58 -0.95 9.92 -9.22
CA ALA A 58 -2.01 10.62 -8.49
C ALA A 58 -1.46 11.31 -7.23
N LEU A 59 -0.54 10.67 -6.50
CA LEU A 59 0.09 11.22 -5.30
C LEU A 59 1.12 12.32 -5.63
N ALA A 60 1.86 12.21 -6.74
CA ALA A 60 2.84 13.21 -7.18
C ALA A 60 2.20 14.56 -7.53
N GLY A 61 0.94 14.58 -7.95
CA GLY A 61 0.17 15.81 -8.20
C GLY A 61 -0.33 16.51 -6.94
N SER A 62 -0.19 15.89 -5.76
CA SER A 62 -0.68 16.40 -4.48
C SER A 62 0.41 17.04 -3.60
N SER A 63 1.58 17.38 -4.15
CA SER A 63 2.55 18.24 -3.45
C SER A 63 2.01 19.67 -3.33
N ALA A 64 1.28 19.92 -2.24
CA ALA A 64 1.00 21.25 -1.69
C ALA A 64 1.59 21.32 -0.27
#